data_AF-A0A9D8K7Y5-F1
#
_entry.id   AF-A0A9D8K7Y5-F1
#
_cell.length_a   1.000
_cell.length_b   1.000
_cell.length_c   1.000
_cell.angle_alpha   90.00
_cell.angle_beta   90.00
_cell.angle_gamma   90.00
#
_symmetry.space_group_name_H-M   'P 1'
#
loop_
_entity.id
_entity.type
_entity.pdbx_description
1 polymer ?
#
loop_
_entity_poly.entity_id
_entity_poly.type
_entity_poly.pdbx_seq_one_letter_code
_entity_poly.pdbx_strand_id
1 'polypeptide(L)' 'MGTTDLAFIADFTADDRIQLHGSSAAYRLVSGRLGGKPGVRIDALATSPGNTPEAIGFVQNANLATLNLTNPNQFLYV' A
#
# COMPACT_ATOMS: atom_id res chain seq x y z
N MET A 1 -15.65 -5.27 11.32
CA MET A 1 -14.50 -5.91 10.65
C MET A 1 -14.85 -5.99 9.17
N GLY A 2 -14.64 -4.90 8.43
CA GLY A 2 -14.95 -4.84 7.00
C GLY A 2 -13.71 -5.28 6.22
N THR A 3 -13.72 -6.49 5.66
CA THR A 3 -12.57 -7.09 4.97
C THR A 3 -12.70 -6.96 3.45
N THR A 4 -13.14 -5.81 2.93
CA THR A 4 -13.54 -5.75 1.50
C THR A 4 -13.14 -4.48 0.75
N ASP A 5 -12.70 -3.43 1.44
CA ASP A 5 -12.39 -2.17 0.77
C ASP A 5 -10.88 -2.09 0.48
N LEU A 6 -10.53 -2.41 -0.76
CA LEU A 6 -9.18 -2.25 -1.30
C LEU A 6 -9.15 -1.04 -2.22
N ALA A 7 -8.24 -0.09 -1.97
CA ALA A 7 -7.97 0.99 -2.91
C ALA A 7 -7.18 0.46 -4.12
N PHE A 8 -7.74 0.56 -5.33
CA PHE A 8 -7.03 0.23 -6.56
C PHE A 8 -6.54 1.48 -7.29
N ILE A 9 -5.22 1.60 -7.43
CA ILE A 9 -4.56 2.75 -8.06
C ILE A 9 -3.98 2.27 -9.39
N ALA A 10 -4.62 2.66 -10.49
CA ALA A 10 -4.30 2.18 -11.84
C ALA A 10 -3.22 3.00 -12.56
N ASP A 11 -3.08 4.29 -12.20
CA ASP A 11 -2.17 5.25 -12.81
C ASP A 11 -1.56 6.11 -11.70
N PHE A 12 -0.46 5.63 -11.12
CA PHE A 12 0.29 6.34 -10.08
C PHE A 12 1.55 6.96 -10.69
N THR A 13 1.65 8.27 -10.62
CA THR A 13 2.73 9.06 -11.20
C THR A 13 3.55 9.76 -10.12
N ALA A 14 4.62 10.47 -10.51
CA ALA A 14 5.51 11.15 -9.57
C ALA A 14 4.87 12.34 -8.84
N ASP A 15 3.75 12.86 -9.36
CA ASP A 15 3.01 13.99 -8.78
C ASP A 15 1.91 13.54 -7.80
N ASP A 16 1.67 12.22 -7.72
CA ASP A 16 0.65 11.63 -6.87
C ASP A 16 1.18 11.25 -5.49
N ARG A 17 0.31 11.36 -4.48
CA ARG A 17 0.58 10.86 -3.12
C ARG A 17 -0.52 9.94 -2.63
N ILE A 18 -0.10 8.86 -1.98
CA ILE A 18 -0.97 7.97 -1.24
C ILE A 18 -1.04 8.46 0.20
N GLN A 19 -2.23 8.83 0.67
CA GLN A 19 -2.44 9.21 2.07
C GLN A 19 -2.79 7.99 2.92
N LEU A 20 -2.07 7.77 4.01
CA LEU A 20 -2.30 6.72 5.01
C LEU A 20 -2.38 7.33 6.41
N HIS A 21 -2.95 6.61 7.36
CA HIS A 21 -3.06 7.07 8.75
C HIS A 21 -1.86 6.62 9.59
N GLY A 22 -1.41 7.45 10.53
CA GLY A 22 -0.38 7.08 11.50
C GLY A 22 1.05 7.18 10.95
N SER A 23 1.76 6.07 10.77
CA SER A 23 3.17 6.10 10.34
C SER A 23 3.53 4.96 9.39
N SER A 24 4.63 5.13 8.65
CA SER A 24 5.15 4.13 7.72
C SER A 24 5.41 2.76 8.37
N ALA A 25 5.74 2.72 9.67
CA ALA A 25 5.98 1.49 10.42
C ALA A 25 4.72 0.63 10.62
N ALA A 26 3.53 1.19 10.41
CA ALA A 26 2.27 0.45 10.46
C ALA A 26 1.94 -0.26 9.14
N TYR A 27 2.80 -0.18 8.12
CA TYR A 27 2.52 -0.71 6.79
C TYR A 27 3.69 -1.52 6.23
N ARG A 28 3.40 -2.35 5.24
CA ARG A 28 4.41 -2.96 4.38
C ARG A 28 3.98 -2.96 2.92
N LEU A 29 4.96 -2.96 2.03
CA LEU A 29 4.77 -3.12 0.61
C LEU A 29 5.12 -4.54 0.20
N VAL A 30 4.27 -5.16 -0.62
CA VAL A 30 4.44 -6.53 -1.11
C VAL A 30 4.26 -6.55 -2.62
N SER A 31 5.25 -7.04 -3.37
CA SER A 31 5.08 -7.25 -4.81
C SER A 31 4.02 -8.33 -5.07
N GLY A 32 3.18 -8.14 -6.07
CA GLY A 32 2.09 -9.07 -6.34
C GLY A 32 1.38 -8.85 -7.65
N ARG A 33 0.25 -9.56 -7.81
CA ARG A 33 -0.67 -9.40 -8.93
C ARG A 33 -2.10 -9.27 -8.40
N LEU A 34 -2.89 -8.42 -9.04
CA LEU A 34 -4.33 -8.29 -8.81
C LEU A 34 -5.03 -8.33 -10.18
N GLY A 35 -6.00 -9.23 -10.35
CA GLY A 35 -6.66 -9.43 -11.65
C GLY A 35 -5.69 -9.74 -12.80
N GLY A 36 -4.57 -10.41 -12.51
CA GLY A 36 -3.51 -10.74 -13.48
C GLY A 36 -2.51 -9.61 -13.77
N LYS A 37 -2.79 -8.36 -13.36
CA LYS A 37 -1.89 -7.21 -13.54
C LYS A 37 -0.82 -7.17 -12.45
N PRO A 38 0.47 -6.95 -12.79
CA PRO A 38 1.53 -6.79 -11.79
C PRO A 38 1.40 -5.45 -11.04
N GLY A 39 1.95 -5.39 -9.84
CA GLY A 39 1.99 -4.16 -9.05
C GLY A 39 2.51 -4.39 -7.63
N VAL A 40 2.26 -3.42 -6.76
CA VAL A 40 2.60 -3.46 -5.34
C VAL A 40 1.34 -3.36 -4.50
N ARG A 41 1.14 -4.33 -3.60
CA ARG A 41 0.11 -4.31 -2.58
C ARG A 41 0.60 -3.61 -1.33
N ILE A 42 -0.27 -2.83 -0.71
CA ILE A 42 -0.05 -2.16 0.57
C ILE A 42 -0.82 -2.96 1.62
N ASP A 43 -0.10 -3.51 2.58
CA ASP A 43 -0.70 -4.19 3.73
C ASP A 43 -0.61 -3.29 4.97
N ALA A 44 -1.72 -3.11 5.69
CA ALA A 44 -1.75 -2.59 7.04
C ALA A 44 -1.33 -3.70 8.01
N LEU A 45 -0.29 -3.42 8.80
CA LEU A 45 0.20 -4.33 9.83
C LEU A 45 -0.72 -4.24 11.04
N ALA A 46 -1.10 -5.40 11.57
CA ALA A 46 -1.92 -5.42 12.76
C ALA A 46 -1.15 -4.95 13.98
N THR A 47 -1.81 -4.20 14.85
CA THR A 47 -1.23 -3.67 16.10
C THR A 47 -1.14 -4.71 17.22
N SER A 48 -1.72 -5.91 17.04
CA SER A 48 -1.78 -6.96 18.06
C SER A 48 -1.21 -8.29 17.54
N PRO A 49 -0.43 -9.03 18.36
CA PRO A 49 0.07 -10.35 18.00
C PRO A 49 -1.06 -11.32 17.64
N GLY A 50 -0.92 -12.06 16.53
CA GLY A 50 -1.90 -13.06 16.07
C GLY A 50 -2.87 -12.56 15.00
N ASN A 51 -2.94 -11.25 14.75
CA ASN A 51 -3.74 -10.70 13.66
C ASN A 51 -2.95 -10.76 12.34
N THR A 52 -3.65 -11.11 11.25
CA THR A 52 -3.06 -11.15 9.91
C THR A 52 -3.03 -9.74 9.32
N PRO A 53 -1.93 -9.31 8.67
CA PRO A 53 -1.91 -8.05 7.94
C PRO A 53 -3.06 -7.96 6.92
N GLU A 54 -3.69 -6.79 6.85
CA GLU A 54 -4.83 -6.53 5.97
C GLU A 54 -4.35 -5.85 4.68
N ALA A 55 -4.74 -6.37 3.52
CA ALA A 55 -4.47 -5.69 2.25
C ALA A 55 -5.45 -4.51 2.07
N ILE A 56 -4.91 -3.29 2.03
CA ILE A 56 -5.72 -2.06 1.97
C ILE A 56 -5.56 -1.29 0.66
N GLY A 57 -4.53 -1.59 -0.13
CA GLY A 57 -4.32 -0.94 -1.42
C GLY A 57 -3.50 -1.75 -2.41
N PHE A 58 -3.62 -1.43 -3.69
CA PHE A 58 -2.81 -1.99 -4.76
C PHE A 58 -2.47 -0.91 -5.80
N VAL A 59 -1.19 -0.70 -6.04
CA VAL A 59 -0.66 0.21 -7.07
C VAL A 59 -0.24 -0.62 -8.27
N GLN A 60 -1.01 -0.54 -9.36
CA GLN A 60 -0.74 -1.27 -10.59
C GLN A 60 0.57 -0.79 -11.22
N ASN A 61 1.33 -1.71 -11.82
CA ASN A 61 2.61 -1.47 -12.52
C ASN A 61 3.73 -0.84 -11.65
N ALA A 62 3.50 -0.60 -10.36
CA ALA A 62 4.55 -0.25 -9.42
C ALA A 62 5.47 -1.45 -9.13
N ASN A 63 6.67 -1.17 -8.63
CA ASN A 63 7.58 -2.16 -8.11
C ASN A 63 8.26 -1.65 -6.83
N LEU A 64 8.87 -2.55 -6.06
CA LEU A 64 9.49 -2.22 -4.76
C LEU A 64 10.79 -1.40 -4.88
N ALA A 65 11.34 -1.22 -6.08
CA ALA A 65 12.47 -0.31 -6.30
C ALA A 65 12.03 1.14 -6.50
N THR A 66 10.79 1.37 -6.94
CA THR A 66 10.27 2.72 -7.21
C THR A 66 9.25 3.19 -6.19
N LEU A 67 8.51 2.31 -5.51
CA LEU A 67 7.53 2.68 -4.47
C LEU A 67 8.11 2.42 -3.07
N ASN A 68 8.16 3.46 -2.23
CA ASN A 68 8.79 3.41 -0.92
C ASN A 68 7.98 4.18 0.14
N LEU A 69 7.58 3.48 1.23
CA LEU A 69 6.83 4.05 2.36
C LEU A 69 7.53 5.22 3.07
N THR A 70 8.85 5.35 2.95
CA THR A 70 9.59 6.48 3.57
C THR A 70 9.75 7.68 2.64
N ASN A 71 9.29 7.59 1.39
CA ASN A 71 9.39 8.69 0.43
C ASN A 71 8.22 9.68 0.62
N PRO A 72 8.46 10.91 1.11
CA PRO A 72 7.40 11.89 1.38
C PRO A 72 6.73 12.44 0.11
N ASN A 73 7.36 12.25 -1.06
CA ASN A 73 6.75 12.59 -2.35
C ASN A 73 5.76 11.52 -2.83
N GLN A 74 5.74 10.34 -2.19
CA GLN A 74 4.85 9.22 -2.57
C GLN A 74 3.81 8.93 -1.49
N PHE A 75 4.16 9.13 -0.22
CA PHE A 75 3.28 8.87 0.92
C PHE A 75 3.14 10.10 1.81
N LEU A 76 1.88 10.38 2.17
CA LEU A 76 1.53 11.35 3.20
C LEU A 76 0.91 10.59 4.38
N TYR A 77 1.40 10.84 5.59
CA TYR A 77 0.86 10.26 6.80
C TYR A 77 0.13 11.33 7.62
N VAL A 78 -1.10 11.03 8.04
CA VAL A 78 -1.97 11.93 8.83
C VAL A 78 -2.47 11.30 10.13
#